data_AF-A0A7C0Z075-F1
#
_entry.id   AF-A0A7C0Z075-F1
#
_cell.length_a   1.000
_cell.length_b   1.000
_cell.length_c   1.000
_cell.angle_alpha   90.00
_cell.angle_beta   90.00
_cell.angle_gamma   90.00
#
_symmetry.space_group_name_H-M   'P 1'
#
loop_
_entity.id
_entity.type
_entity.pdbx_description
1 polymer ?
#
loop_
_entity_poly.entity_id
_entity_poly.type
_entity_poly.pdbx_seq_one_letter_code
_entity_poly.pdbx_strand_id
1 'polypeptide(L)'
;MYVVIIRGPGYEEVVKEITSKGISFHLVDSSIINEEELIREIRGLPPQIRGKIRYGKGKPLPLTRGGRLNYVNTAILLIYENDRLIDVYPKQLGERYFSPLDWSRDMEFKTSYLYEEPMVALLKDKPELVNARRVLKVHEEVIKGKEVIGEIDLLFEDDNGNKVLVEVEEIVREKAITQLLALAKVLKDKGIKLSRMIIVGLDTDFKSLKAAKEAGIEIWRVRLEKLT
;
A
#
# COMPACT_ATOMS: atom_id res chain seq x y z
N MET A 1 0.27 -9.78 -14.71
CA MET A 1 1.40 -9.02 -14.13
C MET A 1 2.70 -9.70 -14.54
N TYR A 2 3.71 -8.94 -14.96
CA TYR A 2 5.06 -9.44 -15.21
C TYR A 2 6.08 -8.38 -14.77
N VAL A 3 7.33 -8.81 -14.58
CA VAL A 3 8.43 -7.95 -14.13
C VAL A 3 9.43 -7.78 -15.26
N VAL A 4 9.90 -6.57 -15.50
CA VAL A 4 11.10 -6.33 -16.31
C VAL A 4 12.25 -5.96 -15.37
N ILE A 5 13.35 -6.69 -15.47
CA ILE A 5 14.57 -6.47 -14.69
C ILE A 5 15.63 -5.93 -15.63
N ILE A 6 16.05 -4.69 -15.42
CA ILE A 6 17.19 -4.10 -16.12
C ILE A 6 18.44 -4.46 -15.32
N ARG A 7 19.40 -5.12 -15.99
CA ARG A 7 20.66 -5.54 -15.37
C ARG A 7 21.42 -4.36 -14.78
N GLY A 8 21.84 -4.52 -13.55
CA GLY A 8 22.65 -3.59 -12.77
C GLY A 8 23.06 -4.23 -11.46
N PRO A 9 23.93 -3.62 -10.64
CA PRO A 9 24.38 -4.19 -9.38
C PRO A 9 23.22 -4.75 -8.52
N GLY A 10 23.34 -6.02 -8.11
CA GLY A 10 22.36 -6.73 -7.28
C GLY A 10 21.21 -7.43 -8.04
N TYR A 11 21.23 -7.45 -9.38
CA TYR A 11 20.15 -8.09 -10.15
C TYR A 11 20.09 -9.61 -9.96
N GLU A 12 21.20 -10.29 -9.68
CA GLU A 12 21.23 -11.74 -9.48
C GLU A 12 20.42 -12.17 -8.26
N GLU A 13 20.51 -11.40 -7.17
CA GLU A 13 19.73 -11.66 -5.95
C GLU A 13 18.23 -11.46 -6.21
N VAL A 14 17.88 -10.41 -6.96
CA VAL A 14 16.50 -10.15 -7.38
C VAL A 14 15.98 -11.29 -8.25
N VAL A 15 16.73 -11.71 -9.27
CA VAL A 15 16.34 -12.82 -10.16
C VAL A 15 16.11 -14.09 -9.35
N LYS A 16 17.00 -14.41 -8.41
CA LYS A 16 16.86 -15.57 -7.53
C LYS A 16 15.57 -15.52 -6.70
N GLU A 17 15.25 -14.37 -6.11
CA GLU A 17 14.04 -14.17 -5.30
C GLU A 17 12.76 -14.21 -6.14
N ILE A 18 12.73 -13.55 -7.30
CA ILE A 18 11.59 -13.56 -8.22
C ILE A 18 11.34 -14.98 -8.76
N THR A 19 12.41 -15.72 -9.05
CA THR A 19 12.33 -17.12 -9.53
C THR A 19 11.83 -18.06 -8.43
N SER A 20 12.29 -17.91 -7.18
CA SER A 20 11.82 -18.75 -6.06
C SER A 20 10.33 -18.59 -5.78
N LYS A 21 9.76 -17.43 -6.15
CA LYS A 21 8.34 -17.10 -6.04
C LYS A 21 7.51 -17.45 -7.27
N GLY A 22 8.12 -17.98 -8.33
CA GLY A 22 7.42 -18.40 -9.56
C GLY A 22 6.83 -17.23 -10.37
N ILE A 23 7.40 -16.03 -10.25
CA ILE A 23 6.91 -14.83 -10.97
C ILE A 23 7.49 -14.82 -12.38
N SER A 24 6.66 -14.51 -13.38
CA SER A 24 7.15 -14.27 -14.74
C SER A 24 7.93 -12.97 -14.84
N PHE A 25 9.14 -13.05 -15.39
CA PHE A 25 9.99 -11.87 -15.60
C PHE A 25 10.73 -11.90 -16.94
N HIS A 26 11.11 -10.71 -17.39
CA HIS A 26 12.02 -10.49 -18.51
C HIS A 26 13.30 -9.85 -17.98
N LEU A 27 14.43 -10.52 -18.18
CA LEU A 27 15.74 -9.96 -17.88
C LEU A 27 16.28 -9.27 -19.12
N VAL A 28 16.51 -7.96 -19.03
CA VAL A 28 16.87 -7.11 -20.16
C VAL A 28 18.21 -6.44 -19.92
N ASP A 29 19.02 -6.38 -20.98
CA ASP A 29 20.26 -5.61 -20.99
C ASP A 29 19.98 -4.16 -21.39
N SER A 30 20.71 -3.21 -20.79
CA SER A 30 20.59 -1.78 -21.09
C SER A 30 20.65 -1.43 -22.58
N SER A 31 21.36 -2.23 -23.38
CA SER A 31 21.55 -2.03 -24.82
C SER A 31 20.29 -2.22 -25.68
N ILE A 32 19.24 -2.84 -25.14
CA ILE A 32 18.03 -3.23 -25.90
C ILE A 32 16.82 -2.34 -25.51
N ILE A 33 17.01 -1.39 -24.60
CA ILE A 33 15.93 -0.59 -24.02
C ILE A 33 15.76 0.72 -24.77
N ASN A 34 14.51 1.05 -25.13
CA ASN A 34 14.16 2.42 -25.51
C ASN A 34 14.16 3.31 -24.25
N GLU A 35 15.33 3.85 -23.92
CA GLU A 35 15.55 4.58 -22.68
C GLU A 35 14.63 5.81 -22.52
N GLU A 36 14.40 6.57 -23.60
CA GLU A 36 13.58 7.79 -23.55
C GLU A 36 12.12 7.48 -23.20
N GLU A 37 11.56 6.46 -23.84
CA GLU A 37 10.19 5.99 -23.59
C GLU A 37 10.03 5.48 -22.16
N LEU A 38 10.98 4.67 -21.70
CA LEU A 38 10.92 4.13 -20.36
C LEU A 38 11.05 5.23 -19.29
N ILE A 39 11.92 6.22 -19.48
CA ILE A 39 12.02 7.37 -18.57
C ILE A 39 10.69 8.13 -18.51
N ARG A 40 10.01 8.29 -19.65
CA ARG A 40 8.69 8.93 -19.71
C ARG A 40 7.66 8.12 -18.93
N GLU A 41 7.64 6.80 -19.07
CA GLU A 41 6.74 5.93 -18.31
C GLU A 41 7.00 6.00 -16.80
N ILE A 42 8.26 5.85 -16.37
CA ILE A 42 8.68 5.99 -14.96
C ILE A 42 8.26 7.37 -14.42
N ARG A 43 8.37 8.42 -15.23
CA ARG A 43 7.96 9.76 -14.82
C ARG A 43 6.45 9.97 -14.79
N GLY A 44 5.70 9.19 -15.56
CA GLY A 44 4.23 9.20 -15.62
C GLY A 44 3.57 8.52 -14.43
N LEU A 45 4.29 7.66 -13.71
CA LEU A 45 3.79 7.05 -12.47
C LEU A 45 3.37 8.14 -11.44
N PRO A 46 2.26 7.94 -10.71
CA PRO A 46 1.85 8.84 -9.64
C PRO A 46 2.97 9.03 -8.61
N PRO A 47 3.22 10.26 -8.10
CA PRO A 47 4.25 10.52 -7.09
C PRO A 47 4.20 9.60 -5.86
N GLN A 48 3.00 9.13 -5.50
CA GLN A 48 2.73 8.20 -4.40
C GLN A 48 3.25 6.79 -4.69
N ILE A 49 3.27 6.36 -5.96
CA ILE A 49 3.85 5.08 -6.39
C ILE A 49 5.37 5.23 -6.54
N ARG A 50 5.79 6.16 -7.41
CA ARG A 50 7.22 6.23 -7.83
C ARG A 50 8.12 6.85 -6.78
N GLY A 51 7.56 7.64 -5.87
CA GLY A 51 8.32 8.44 -4.92
C GLY A 51 9.37 9.33 -5.59
N LYS A 52 10.50 9.52 -4.90
CA LYS A 52 11.70 10.10 -5.49
C LYS A 52 12.38 9.05 -6.35
N ILE A 53 12.58 9.41 -7.61
CA ILE A 53 13.23 8.56 -8.63
C ILE A 53 14.60 9.06 -9.09
N ARG A 54 15.04 10.23 -8.61
CA ARG A 54 16.29 10.91 -9.06
C ARG A 54 17.23 11.34 -7.94
N TYR A 55 16.72 11.71 -6.76
CA TYR A 55 17.52 12.19 -5.63
C TYR A 55 17.21 11.41 -4.34
N GLY A 56 18.18 10.59 -3.91
CA GLY A 56 18.00 9.63 -2.81
C GLY A 56 18.95 9.81 -1.62
N LYS A 57 19.49 11.01 -1.39
CA LYS A 57 20.48 11.30 -0.30
C LYS A 57 21.61 10.26 -0.21
N GLY A 58 22.17 9.85 -1.36
CA GLY A 58 23.27 8.87 -1.43
C GLY A 58 22.84 7.43 -1.71
N LYS A 59 21.53 7.14 -1.74
CA LYS A 59 21.00 5.86 -2.23
C LYS A 59 20.78 5.88 -3.75
N PRO A 60 21.08 4.78 -4.46
CA PRO A 60 20.86 4.71 -5.90
C PRO A 60 19.35 4.69 -6.19
N LEU A 61 18.92 5.51 -7.15
CA LEU A 61 17.53 5.58 -7.61
C LEU A 61 17.48 5.24 -9.11
N PRO A 62 16.31 4.93 -9.69
CA PRO A 62 16.20 4.39 -11.04
C PRO A 62 16.67 5.39 -12.09
N LEU A 63 16.63 6.69 -11.80
CA LEU A 63 17.22 7.73 -12.62
C LEU A 63 18.43 8.39 -11.94
N THR A 64 19.46 8.64 -12.75
CA THR A 64 20.63 9.44 -12.38
C THR A 64 20.25 10.90 -12.18
N ARG A 65 21.15 11.71 -11.58
CA ARG A 65 21.00 13.17 -11.57
C ARG A 65 20.91 13.77 -12.97
N GLY A 66 21.46 13.14 -14.01
CA GLY A 66 21.29 13.58 -15.40
C GLY A 66 19.92 13.25 -16.00
N GLY A 67 19.07 12.51 -15.27
CA GLY A 67 17.75 12.10 -15.73
C GLY A 67 17.75 10.85 -16.62
N ARG A 68 18.90 10.19 -16.78
CA ARG A 68 19.10 8.90 -17.47
C ARG A 68 18.85 7.71 -16.56
N LEU A 69 18.58 6.52 -17.10
CA LEU A 69 18.48 5.29 -16.31
C LEU A 69 19.78 5.01 -15.57
N ASN A 70 19.67 4.56 -14.33
CA ASN A 70 20.80 4.36 -13.41
C ASN A 70 21.19 2.88 -13.27
N TYR A 71 21.13 2.12 -14.36
CA TYR A 71 21.44 0.69 -14.38
C TYR A 71 22.90 0.38 -14.01
N VAL A 72 23.80 1.36 -14.09
CA VAL A 72 25.21 1.23 -13.68
C VAL A 72 25.37 1.05 -12.16
N ASN A 73 24.50 1.67 -11.36
CA ASN A 73 24.65 1.70 -9.90
C ASN A 73 23.63 0.85 -9.15
N THR A 74 22.58 0.38 -9.82
CA THR A 74 21.55 -0.48 -9.23
C THR A 74 20.82 -1.26 -10.32
N ALA A 75 20.37 -2.47 -10.02
CA ALA A 75 19.30 -3.09 -10.80
C ALA A 75 18.05 -2.18 -10.78
N ILE A 76 17.28 -2.21 -11.87
CA ILE A 76 16.00 -1.49 -11.96
C ILE A 76 14.91 -2.53 -12.24
N LEU A 77 13.86 -2.52 -11.42
CA LEU A 77 12.68 -3.35 -11.63
C LEU A 77 11.55 -2.47 -12.08
N LEU A 78 10.81 -2.96 -13.05
CA LEU A 78 9.62 -2.35 -13.61
C LEU A 78 8.50 -3.37 -13.50
N ILE A 79 7.42 -2.98 -12.84
CA ILE A 79 6.31 -3.88 -12.59
C ILE A 79 5.21 -3.51 -13.57
N TYR A 80 4.80 -4.47 -14.41
CA TYR A 80 3.77 -4.26 -15.42
C TYR A 80 2.53 -5.07 -15.12
N GLU A 81 1.37 -4.45 -15.32
CA GLU A 81 0.07 -5.11 -15.33
C GLU A 81 -0.74 -4.62 -16.53
N ASN A 82 -1.27 -5.56 -17.33
CA ASN A 82 -1.99 -5.26 -18.58
C ASN A 82 -1.21 -4.28 -19.48
N ASP A 83 0.10 -4.55 -19.65
CA ASP A 83 1.05 -3.76 -20.43
C ASP A 83 1.21 -2.30 -20.01
N ARG A 84 0.84 -1.96 -18.76
CA ARG A 84 1.07 -0.66 -18.15
C ARG A 84 2.08 -0.76 -17.02
N LEU A 85 3.05 0.14 -16.98
CA LEU A 85 3.94 0.30 -15.84
C LEU A 85 3.13 0.76 -14.62
N ILE A 86 3.12 -0.05 -13.57
CA ILE A 86 2.41 0.23 -12.32
C ILE A 86 3.34 0.50 -11.15
N ASP A 87 4.62 0.13 -11.23
CA ASP A 87 5.61 0.46 -10.21
C ASP A 87 7.06 0.39 -10.72
N VAL A 88 7.99 1.01 -9.99
CA VAL A 88 9.42 1.04 -10.28
C VAL A 88 10.25 0.93 -9.00
N TYR A 89 11.31 0.12 -9.04
CA TYR A 89 12.31 0.03 -7.99
C TYR A 89 13.73 0.21 -8.55
N PRO A 90 14.68 0.77 -7.77
CA PRO A 90 14.48 1.31 -6.43
C PRO A 90 13.57 2.54 -6.40
N LYS A 91 13.10 2.93 -5.23
CA LYS A 91 12.37 4.19 -5.04
C LYS A 91 12.53 4.70 -3.63
N GLN A 92 12.18 5.96 -3.40
CA GLN A 92 12.14 6.51 -2.05
C GLN A 92 10.82 7.24 -1.80
N LEU A 93 10.04 6.75 -0.85
CA LEU A 93 8.79 7.36 -0.38
C LEU A 93 9.05 8.02 0.97
N GLY A 94 8.94 9.35 1.02
CA GLY A 94 9.34 10.13 2.20
C GLY A 94 10.83 9.91 2.55
N GLU A 95 11.06 9.29 3.71
CA GLU A 95 12.39 8.93 4.20
C GLU A 95 12.76 7.46 3.94
N ARG A 96 11.78 6.61 3.63
CA ARG A 96 11.98 5.17 3.42
C ARG A 96 12.50 4.89 2.01
N TYR A 97 13.64 4.21 1.94
CA TYR A 97 14.21 3.70 0.70
C TYR A 97 13.72 2.27 0.46
N PHE A 98 13.34 1.98 -0.78
CA PHE A 98 12.97 0.66 -1.24
C PHE A 98 13.97 0.21 -2.30
N SER A 99 14.69 -0.86 -2.00
CA SER A 99 15.61 -1.52 -2.90
C SER A 99 14.88 -2.38 -3.94
N PRO A 100 15.52 -2.75 -5.06
CA PRO A 100 15.05 -3.79 -5.97
C PRO A 100 14.57 -5.07 -5.28
N LEU A 101 15.30 -5.48 -4.23
CA LEU A 101 15.07 -6.73 -3.53
C LEU A 101 13.85 -6.66 -2.60
N ASP A 102 13.52 -5.47 -2.09
CA ASP A 102 12.38 -5.27 -1.17
C ASP A 102 11.06 -5.63 -1.86
N TRP A 103 10.88 -5.23 -3.13
CA TRP A 103 9.70 -5.65 -3.91
C TRP A 103 9.61 -7.17 -4.04
N SER A 104 10.74 -7.82 -4.33
CA SER A 104 10.76 -9.27 -4.52
C SER A 104 10.53 -10.04 -3.22
N ARG A 105 10.96 -9.53 -2.06
CA ARG A 105 10.77 -10.16 -0.74
C ARG A 105 9.38 -9.94 -0.17
N ASP A 106 8.85 -8.75 -0.36
CA ASP A 106 7.58 -8.33 0.21
C ASP A 106 6.46 -8.38 -0.85
N MET A 107 6.42 -9.44 -1.65
CA MET A 107 5.48 -9.58 -2.78
C MET A 107 3.99 -9.66 -2.35
N GLU A 108 3.71 -9.72 -1.05
CA GLU A 108 2.38 -9.45 -0.47
C GLU A 108 2.01 -7.96 -0.50
N PHE A 109 2.99 -7.04 -0.58
CA PHE A 109 2.83 -5.68 -1.09
C PHE A 109 2.61 -5.74 -2.59
N LYS A 110 1.49 -6.35 -2.99
CA LYS A 110 0.80 -5.94 -4.20
C LYS A 110 0.75 -4.42 -4.21
N THR A 111 0.81 -3.85 -5.40
CA THR A 111 0.54 -2.47 -5.82
C THR A 111 -0.79 -1.85 -5.34
N SER A 112 -1.41 -2.43 -4.32
CA SER A 112 -2.59 -1.99 -3.60
C SER A 112 -2.21 -0.86 -2.67
N TYR A 113 -3.13 0.07 -2.40
CA TYR A 113 -3.06 1.03 -1.29
C TYR A 113 -2.50 2.42 -1.64
N LEU A 114 -2.54 2.80 -2.92
CA LEU A 114 -2.26 4.17 -3.36
C LEU A 114 -3.01 5.21 -2.53
N TYR A 115 -4.22 4.86 -2.13
CA TYR A 115 -5.14 5.74 -1.45
C TYR A 115 -5.41 5.35 0.00
N GLU A 116 -5.05 4.15 0.45
CA GLU A 116 -5.33 3.75 1.85
C GLU A 116 -4.49 4.54 2.83
N GLU A 117 -3.18 4.61 2.65
CA GLU A 117 -2.32 5.42 3.53
C GLU A 117 -2.71 6.91 3.52
N PRO A 118 -3.00 7.55 2.36
CA PRO A 118 -3.60 8.88 2.35
C PRO A 118 -4.96 8.98 3.05
N MET A 119 -5.83 7.97 2.95
CA MET A 119 -7.12 7.93 3.64
C MET A 119 -6.94 7.76 5.16
N VAL A 120 -6.00 6.93 5.61
CA VAL A 120 -5.61 6.81 7.02
C VAL A 120 -5.13 8.16 7.54
N ALA A 121 -4.22 8.84 6.81
CA ALA A 121 -3.73 10.16 7.16
C ALA A 121 -4.87 11.20 7.23
N LEU A 122 -5.78 11.21 6.25
CA LEU A 122 -6.94 12.10 6.24
C LEU A 122 -7.83 11.88 7.48
N LEU A 123 -8.19 10.63 7.78
CA LEU A 123 -9.05 10.30 8.91
C LEU A 123 -8.38 10.55 10.26
N LYS A 124 -7.07 10.35 10.35
CA LYS A 124 -6.27 10.69 11.53
C LYS A 124 -6.32 12.18 11.83
N ASP A 125 -6.13 13.01 10.79
CA ASP A 125 -6.12 14.47 10.92
C ASP A 125 -7.53 15.06 11.06
N LYS A 126 -8.55 14.32 10.58
CA LYS A 126 -9.97 14.71 10.59
C LYS A 126 -10.89 13.61 11.13
N PRO A 127 -10.81 13.25 12.43
CA PRO A 127 -11.64 12.20 13.03
C PRO A 127 -13.16 12.46 12.90
N GLU A 128 -13.56 13.72 12.80
CA GLU A 128 -14.94 14.13 12.61
C GLU A 128 -15.58 13.55 11.33
N LEU A 129 -14.76 13.19 10.33
CA LEU A 129 -15.23 12.57 9.08
C LEU A 129 -15.86 11.20 9.28
N VAL A 130 -15.62 10.54 10.42
CA VAL A 130 -16.24 9.26 10.80
C VAL A 130 -17.03 9.38 12.10
N ASN A 131 -17.46 10.60 12.45
CA ASN A 131 -18.13 10.94 13.71
C ASN A 131 -17.32 10.48 14.93
N ALA A 132 -16.00 10.67 14.92
CA ALA A 132 -15.15 10.41 16.06
C ALA A 132 -14.57 11.72 16.63
N ARG A 133 -14.24 11.71 17.92
CA ARG A 133 -13.71 12.87 18.65
C ARG A 133 -12.20 12.97 18.53
N ARG A 134 -11.49 11.84 18.68
CA ARG A 134 -10.02 11.78 18.66
C ARG A 134 -9.50 10.42 18.25
N VAL A 135 -8.30 10.42 17.67
CA VAL A 135 -7.50 9.22 17.40
C VAL A 135 -6.89 8.72 18.71
N LEU A 136 -6.88 7.40 18.91
CA LEU A 136 -6.18 6.73 20.00
C LEU A 136 -4.94 5.99 19.51
N LYS A 137 -5.06 5.30 18.37
CA LYS A 137 -4.01 4.48 17.75
C LYS A 137 -4.08 4.57 16.23
N VAL A 138 -2.92 4.43 15.60
CA VAL A 138 -2.73 4.36 14.15
C VAL A 138 -1.68 3.27 13.89
N HIS A 139 -1.93 2.35 12.97
CA HIS A 139 -1.04 1.22 12.65
C HIS A 139 -0.57 0.46 13.90
N GLU A 140 -1.52 0.04 14.75
CA GLU A 140 -1.21 -0.71 15.98
C GLU A 140 -1.26 -2.21 15.71
N GLU A 141 -0.13 -2.89 15.84
CA GLU A 141 -0.07 -4.34 15.80
C GLU A 141 -0.87 -4.98 16.96
N VAL A 142 -1.79 -5.88 16.60
CA VAL A 142 -2.59 -6.63 17.56
C VAL A 142 -2.00 -8.01 17.76
N ILE A 143 -1.35 -8.20 18.89
CA ILE A 143 -0.74 -9.47 19.29
C ILE A 143 -1.68 -10.25 20.23
N LYS A 144 -1.79 -11.56 20.01
CA LYS A 144 -2.42 -12.54 20.90
C LYS A 144 -1.41 -13.65 21.22
N GLY A 145 -0.91 -13.67 22.46
CA GLY A 145 0.16 -14.60 22.84
C GLY A 145 1.48 -14.22 22.16
N LYS A 146 1.98 -15.08 21.26
CA LYS A 146 3.19 -14.84 20.46
C LYS A 146 2.91 -14.56 18.98
N GLU A 147 1.65 -14.54 18.58
CA GLU A 147 1.23 -14.37 17.18
C GLU A 147 0.69 -12.96 16.93
N VAL A 148 1.11 -12.36 15.83
CA VAL A 148 0.52 -11.13 15.29
C VAL A 148 -0.77 -11.53 14.56
N ILE A 149 -1.91 -11.02 15.04
CA ILE A 149 -3.22 -11.32 14.46
C ILE A 149 -3.53 -10.39 13.29
N GLY A 150 -3.00 -9.18 13.33
CA GLY A 150 -3.14 -8.15 12.30
C GLY A 150 -2.71 -6.79 12.83
N GLU A 151 -2.92 -5.78 12.01
CA GLU A 151 -2.68 -4.38 12.36
C GLU A 151 -4.01 -3.64 12.34
N ILE A 152 -4.22 -2.75 13.31
CA ILE A 152 -5.34 -1.81 13.31
C ILE A 152 -4.89 -0.57 12.57
N ASP A 153 -5.55 -0.24 11.44
CA ASP A 153 -5.30 1.02 10.74
C ASP A 153 -5.58 2.20 11.67
N LEU A 154 -6.78 2.26 12.23
CA LEU A 154 -7.23 3.35 13.10
C LEU A 154 -8.13 2.87 14.24
N LEU A 155 -7.82 3.33 15.45
CA LEU A 155 -8.71 3.22 16.60
C LEU A 155 -9.03 4.61 17.12
N PHE A 156 -10.31 4.95 17.18
CA PHE A 156 -10.79 6.24 17.67
C PHE A 156 -11.58 6.13 18.98
N GLU A 157 -11.85 7.29 19.56
CA GLU A 157 -12.85 7.49 20.61
C GLU A 157 -13.97 8.40 20.08
N ASP A 158 -15.23 8.03 20.31
CA ASP A 158 -16.40 8.88 20.05
C ASP A 158 -16.64 9.89 21.20
N ASP A 159 -17.64 10.77 21.04
CA ASP A 159 -17.98 11.77 22.07
C ASP A 159 -18.45 11.18 23.40
N ASN A 160 -18.90 9.93 23.40
CA ASN A 160 -19.36 9.21 24.58
C ASN A 160 -18.24 8.39 25.24
N GLY A 161 -17.00 8.50 24.75
CA GLY A 161 -15.85 7.74 25.25
C GLY A 161 -15.78 6.29 24.75
N ASN A 162 -16.67 5.88 23.83
CA ASN A 162 -16.64 4.53 23.28
C ASN A 162 -15.59 4.41 22.17
N LYS A 163 -15.12 3.19 21.95
CA LYS A 163 -14.10 2.92 20.93
C LYS A 163 -14.75 2.65 19.57
N VAL A 164 -14.10 3.14 18.53
CA VAL A 164 -14.53 2.99 17.13
C VAL A 164 -13.34 2.40 16.38
N LEU A 165 -13.51 1.21 15.83
CA LEU A 165 -12.48 0.53 15.07
C LEU A 165 -12.72 0.80 13.58
N VAL A 166 -11.67 1.24 12.88
CA VAL A 166 -11.76 1.63 11.48
C VAL A 166 -10.68 0.90 10.68
N GLU A 167 -11.11 0.24 9.60
CA GLU A 167 -10.26 -0.30 8.55
C GLU A 167 -10.37 0.60 7.31
N VAL A 168 -9.30 0.71 6.52
CA VAL A 168 -9.26 1.52 5.31
C VAL A 168 -8.96 0.64 4.09
N GLU A 169 -10.03 0.39 3.32
CA GLU A 169 -10.14 -0.17 1.97
C GLU A 169 -9.91 0.76 0.78
N GLU A 170 -9.06 0.52 -0.23
CA GLU A 170 -9.27 1.18 -1.54
C GLU A 170 -10.62 0.72 -2.15
N ILE A 171 -10.81 -0.61 -2.22
CA ILE A 171 -12.07 -1.24 -2.61
C ILE A 171 -12.47 -2.21 -1.51
N VAL A 172 -13.59 -1.93 -0.83
CA VAL A 172 -14.04 -2.73 0.30
C VAL A 172 -14.54 -4.09 -0.17
N ARG A 173 -13.85 -5.15 0.26
CA ARG A 173 -14.14 -6.56 -0.02
C ARG A 173 -14.40 -7.37 1.25
N GLU A 174 -14.93 -8.58 1.10
CA GLU A 174 -15.17 -9.53 2.20
C GLU A 174 -13.94 -9.82 3.08
N LYS A 175 -12.73 -9.69 2.52
CA LYS A 175 -11.48 -9.83 3.28
C LYS A 175 -11.38 -8.79 4.40
N ALA A 176 -11.63 -7.51 4.10
CA ALA A 176 -11.59 -6.42 5.07
C ALA A 176 -12.61 -6.63 6.20
N ILE A 177 -13.80 -7.14 5.87
CA ILE A 177 -14.85 -7.49 6.85
C ILE A 177 -14.34 -8.58 7.81
N THR A 178 -13.73 -9.63 7.27
CA THR A 178 -13.20 -10.75 8.06
C THR A 178 -12.06 -10.31 8.97
N GLN A 179 -11.15 -9.47 8.44
CA GLN A 179 -10.03 -8.89 9.19
C GLN A 179 -10.52 -8.01 10.34
N LEU A 180 -11.45 -7.09 10.06
CA LEU A 180 -12.03 -6.19 11.04
C LEU A 180 -12.73 -6.96 12.18
N LEU A 181 -13.47 -8.03 11.85
CA LEU A 181 -14.10 -8.91 12.85
C LEU A 181 -13.08 -9.65 13.71
N ALA A 182 -11.97 -10.12 13.12
CA ALA A 182 -10.90 -10.79 13.86
C ALA A 182 -10.24 -9.83 14.87
N LEU A 183 -9.91 -8.60 14.44
CA LEU A 183 -9.36 -7.57 15.30
C LEU A 183 -10.36 -7.18 16.41
N ALA A 184 -11.63 -6.98 16.06
CA ALA A 184 -12.68 -6.66 17.02
C ALA A 184 -12.82 -7.72 18.12
N LYS A 185 -12.72 -9.01 17.75
CA LYS A 185 -12.73 -10.11 18.73
C LYS A 185 -11.56 -10.02 19.70
N VAL A 186 -10.34 -9.75 19.21
CA VAL A 186 -9.16 -9.63 20.08
C VAL A 186 -9.27 -8.42 21.01
N LEU A 187 -9.76 -7.28 20.51
CA LEU A 187 -10.00 -6.09 21.34
C LEU A 187 -11.05 -6.37 22.42
N LYS A 188 -12.13 -7.06 22.08
CA LYS A 188 -13.15 -7.49 23.04
C LYS A 188 -12.59 -8.43 24.11
N ASP A 189 -11.76 -9.40 23.72
CA ASP A 189 -11.06 -10.30 24.65
C ASP A 189 -10.14 -9.52 25.61
N LYS A 190 -9.59 -8.38 25.17
CA LYS A 190 -8.80 -7.44 25.99
C LYS A 190 -9.65 -6.47 26.82
N GLY A 191 -10.97 -6.63 26.84
CA GLY A 191 -11.91 -5.77 27.58
C GLY A 191 -12.21 -4.43 26.91
N ILE A 192 -11.78 -4.24 25.66
CA ILE A 192 -12.06 -3.01 24.90
C ILE A 192 -13.45 -3.14 24.28
N LYS A 193 -14.37 -2.28 24.72
CA LYS A 193 -15.74 -2.23 24.19
C LYS A 193 -15.79 -1.35 22.94
N LEU A 194 -16.01 -1.98 21.79
CA LEU A 194 -16.28 -1.30 20.53
C LEU A 194 -17.76 -0.91 20.46
N SER A 195 -18.02 0.34 20.07
CA SER A 195 -19.37 0.85 19.76
C SER A 195 -19.71 0.67 18.29
N ARG A 196 -18.70 0.81 17.42
CA ARG A 196 -18.84 0.80 15.97
C ARG A 196 -17.61 0.16 15.34
N MET A 197 -17.85 -0.48 14.21
CA MET A 197 -16.83 -1.02 13.31
C MET A 197 -17.09 -0.42 11.95
N ILE A 198 -16.10 0.25 11.38
CA ILE A 198 -16.23 1.01 10.14
C ILE A 198 -15.18 0.49 9.15
N ILE A 199 -15.57 0.33 7.90
CA ILE A 199 -14.62 0.22 6.78
C ILE A 199 -14.81 1.46 5.91
N VAL A 200 -13.74 2.23 5.72
CA VAL A 200 -13.73 3.39 4.83
C VAL A 200 -13.10 2.99 3.49
N GLY A 201 -13.70 3.37 2.37
CA GLY A 201 -13.06 3.17 1.07
C GLY A 201 -13.61 3.97 -0.10
N LEU A 202 -13.06 3.76 -1.31
CA LEU A 202 -13.49 4.46 -2.53
C LEU A 202 -14.68 3.79 -3.19
N ASP A 203 -14.72 2.45 -3.17
CA ASP A 203 -15.80 1.68 -3.78
C ASP A 203 -16.06 0.36 -3.04
N THR A 204 -17.17 -0.30 -3.35
CA THR A 204 -17.54 -1.60 -2.77
C THR A 204 -18.55 -2.34 -3.66
N ASP A 205 -18.48 -3.67 -3.67
CA ASP A 205 -19.46 -4.50 -4.37
C ASP A 205 -20.70 -4.81 -3.50
N PHE A 206 -21.81 -5.19 -4.14
CA PHE A 206 -23.07 -5.48 -3.44
C PHE A 206 -22.97 -6.65 -2.44
N LYS A 207 -22.13 -7.64 -2.72
CA LYS A 207 -21.95 -8.82 -1.85
C LYS A 207 -21.26 -8.39 -0.55
N SER A 208 -20.20 -7.61 -0.67
CA SER A 208 -19.45 -7.03 0.45
C SER A 208 -20.32 -6.08 1.28
N LEU A 209 -21.13 -5.22 0.65
CA LEU A 209 -22.12 -4.39 1.34
C LEU A 209 -23.10 -5.21 2.20
N LYS A 210 -23.64 -6.29 1.63
CA LYS A 210 -24.58 -7.17 2.34
C LYS A 210 -23.91 -7.86 3.53
N ALA A 211 -22.72 -8.41 3.32
CA ALA A 211 -21.96 -9.08 4.39
C ALA A 211 -21.61 -8.13 5.55
N ALA A 212 -21.20 -6.89 5.24
CA ALA A 212 -20.90 -5.89 6.26
C ALA A 212 -22.14 -5.52 7.09
N LYS A 213 -23.28 -5.32 6.41
CA LYS A 213 -24.56 -5.06 7.08
C LYS A 213 -24.97 -6.18 8.03
N GLU A 214 -24.84 -7.44 7.60
CA GLU A 214 -25.15 -8.61 8.44
C GLU A 214 -24.20 -8.72 9.65
N ALA A 215 -22.95 -8.29 9.48
CA ALA A 215 -21.94 -8.28 10.55
C ALA A 215 -22.01 -7.06 11.48
N GLY A 216 -22.93 -6.11 11.25
CA GLY A 216 -23.00 -4.86 12.02
C GLY A 216 -21.80 -3.93 11.77
N ILE A 217 -21.21 -4.00 10.58
CA ILE A 217 -20.11 -3.16 10.12
C ILE A 217 -20.67 -2.07 9.21
N GLU A 218 -20.27 -0.83 9.46
CA GLU A 218 -20.60 0.32 8.63
C GLU A 218 -19.60 0.41 7.47
N ILE A 219 -20.09 0.63 6.25
CA ILE A 219 -19.23 0.96 5.11
C ILE A 219 -19.40 2.44 4.78
N TRP A 220 -18.30 3.17 4.81
CA TRP A 220 -18.24 4.60 4.54
C TRP A 220 -17.47 4.81 3.24
N ARG A 221 -18.06 5.58 2.32
CA ARG A 221 -17.46 5.83 1.00
C ARG A 221 -16.91 7.25 0.91
N VAL A 222 -15.64 7.39 0.56
CA VAL A 222 -15.03 8.66 0.19
C VAL A 222 -15.44 9.00 -1.25
N ARG A 223 -16.03 10.18 -1.44
CA ARG A 223 -16.45 10.66 -2.77
C ARG A 223 -16.04 12.11 -2.97
N LEU A 224 -15.77 12.48 -4.22
CA LEU A 224 -15.66 13.87 -4.62
C LEU A 224 -17.05 14.42 -4.94
N GLU A 225 -17.31 15.65 -4.51
CA GLU A 225 -18.53 16.38 -4.79
C GLU A 225 -18.18 17.71 -5.48
N LYS A 226 -18.81 17.98 -6.62
CA LYS A 226 -18.64 19.23 -7.35
C LYS A 226 -19.48 20.30 -6.67
N LEU A 227 -18.82 21.33 -6.12
CA LEU A 227 -19.50 22.39 -5.38
C LEU A 227 -20.02 23.54 -6.25
N THR A 228 -19.52 23.66 -7.48
CA THR A 228 -19.88 24.69 -8.46
C THR A 228 -19.82 24.12 -9.87
#